data_AF-A0A392Q1K9-F1
#
_entry.id   AF-A0A392Q1K9-F1
#
_cell.length_a   1.000
_cell.length_b   1.000
_cell.length_c   1.000
_cell.angle_alpha   90.00
_cell.angle_beta   90.00
_cell.angle_gamma   90.00
#
_symmetry.space_group_name_H-M   'P 1'
#
loop_
_entity.id
_entity.type
_entity.pdbx_description
1 polymer ?
#
loop_
_entity_poly.entity_id
_entity_poly.type
_entity_poly.pdbx_seq_one_letter_code
_entity_poly.pdbx_strand_id
1 'polypeptide(L)'
;GLPMVTWPLFAEHFFNEKLVVDVSRIGVSVGAKEWRNWNEFGSDVVKREEIGKAIGLVMENGKEAEEMRLRAKGLSDDAKKAILVGGSSHANLIQLIEELKSLKLQRLNGN
;
A
#
# COMPACT_ATOMS: atom_id res chain seq x y z
N GLY A 1 -7.34 8.35 -5.63
CA GLY A 1 -6.31 7.93 -4.67
C GLY A 1 -5.61 9.15 -4.15
N LEU A 2 -4.93 9.00 -3.01
CA LEU A 2 -4.24 10.10 -2.32
C LEU A 2 -2.76 9.74 -2.19
N PRO A 3 -1.85 10.70 -2.40
CA PRO A 3 -0.47 10.54 -1.98
C PRO A 3 -0.33 10.35 -0.47
N MET A 4 0.76 9.71 -0.03
CA MET A 4 0.97 9.38 1.39
C MET A 4 2.31 9.89 1.91
N VAL A 5 2.33 10.39 3.14
CA VAL A 5 3.57 10.50 3.92
C VAL A 5 3.73 9.20 4.71
N THR A 6 4.81 8.46 4.48
CA THR A 6 5.04 7.18 5.13
C THR A 6 5.78 7.37 6.45
N TRP A 7 5.25 6.73 7.50
CA TRP A 7 5.86 6.68 8.82
C TRP A 7 5.87 5.23 9.32
N PRO A 8 6.86 4.43 8.89
CA PRO A 8 6.98 3.04 9.32
C PRO A 8 7.32 2.95 10.81
N LEU A 9 6.86 1.88 11.47
CA LEU A 9 7.06 1.66 12.90
C LEU A 9 7.51 0.23 13.20
N PHE A 10 6.78 -0.77 12.68
CA PHE A 10 7.00 -2.18 13.00
C PHE A 10 6.54 -3.10 11.85
N ALA A 11 6.67 -4.42 12.07
CA ALA A 11 6.27 -5.46 11.13
C ALA A 11 6.81 -5.19 9.70
N GLU A 12 5.96 -5.24 8.69
CA GLU A 12 6.31 -5.08 7.28
C GLU A 12 6.28 -3.62 6.80
N HIS A 13 6.02 -2.65 7.69
CA HIS A 13 5.80 -1.25 7.29
C HIS A 13 6.97 -0.66 6.50
N PHE A 14 8.21 -1.06 6.78
CA PHE A 14 9.39 -0.60 6.04
C PHE A 14 9.42 -1.12 4.60
N PHE A 15 8.94 -2.34 4.36
CA PHE A 15 8.77 -2.86 3.01
C PHE A 15 7.62 -2.14 2.28
N ASN A 16 6.52 -1.89 2.98
CA ASN A 16 5.41 -1.13 2.43
C ASN A 16 5.81 0.32 2.09
N GLU A 17 6.65 0.95 2.91
CA GLU A 17 7.24 2.25 2.58
C GLU A 17 8.01 2.18 1.26
N LYS A 18 8.86 1.19 1.07
CA LYS A 18 9.60 1.01 -0.19
C LYS A 18 8.69 0.79 -1.39
N LEU A 19 7.61 0.03 -1.22
CA LEU A 19 6.59 -0.14 -2.26
C LEU A 19 5.89 1.20 -2.60
N VAL A 20 5.58 2.02 -1.60
CA VAL A 20 4.87 3.30 -1.79
C VAL A 20 5.77 4.38 -2.38
N VAL A 21 6.98 4.54 -1.84
CA VAL A 21 7.91 5.63 -2.15
C VAL A 21 8.74 5.30 -3.38
N ASP A 22 9.39 4.14 -3.42
CA ASP A 22 10.41 3.84 -4.44
C ASP A 22 9.77 3.21 -5.70
N VAL A 23 8.83 2.29 -5.50
CA VAL A 23 8.19 1.52 -6.59
C VAL A 23 6.99 2.27 -7.18
N SER A 24 5.98 2.53 -6.34
CA SER A 24 4.73 3.18 -6.78
C SER A 24 4.88 4.68 -6.97
N ARG A 25 5.88 5.28 -6.30
CA ARG A 25 6.19 6.72 -6.34
C ARG A 25 4.97 7.59 -6.02
N ILE A 26 4.15 7.14 -5.07
CA ILE A 26 2.93 7.85 -4.61
C ILE A 26 3.08 8.40 -3.19
N GLY A 27 4.29 8.43 -2.64
CA GLY A 27 4.49 8.95 -1.30
C GLY A 27 5.89 9.44 -1.02
N VAL A 28 6.06 10.01 0.18
CA VAL A 28 7.30 10.58 0.69
C VAL A 28 7.54 10.00 2.09
N SER A 29 8.77 9.57 2.36
CA SER A 29 9.13 9.12 3.71
C SER A 29 9.34 10.32 4.64
N VAL A 30 8.84 10.19 5.87
CA VAL A 30 9.15 11.14 6.95
C VAL A 30 10.57 10.96 7.49
N GLY A 31 11.25 9.86 7.14
CA GLY A 31 12.62 9.57 7.57
C GLY A 31 12.75 8.68 8.81
N ALA A 32 11.68 8.04 9.27
CA ALA A 32 11.75 7.05 10.35
C ALA A 32 12.56 5.81 9.91
N LYS A 33 13.61 5.47 10.66
CA LYS A 33 14.54 4.37 10.32
C LYS A 33 14.59 3.25 11.35
N GLU A 34 14.11 3.49 12.57
CA GLU A 34 14.12 2.51 13.65
C GLU A 34 12.93 1.57 13.55
N TRP A 35 13.21 0.28 13.36
CA TRP A 35 12.21 -0.77 13.54
C TRP A 35 12.08 -1.07 15.04
N ARG A 36 10.85 -1.12 15.54
CA ARG A 36 10.56 -1.43 16.95
C ARG A 36 9.32 -2.31 17.07
N ASN A 37 9.14 -3.02 18.18
CA ASN A 37 7.86 -3.71 18.42
C ASN A 37 6.73 -2.71 18.72
N TRP A 38 5.48 -3.15 18.54
CA TRP A 38 4.30 -2.31 18.75
C TRP A 38 4.15 -1.81 20.20
N ASN A 39 4.79 -2.47 21.17
CA ASN A 39 4.77 -2.15 22.59
C ASN A 39 6.04 -1.44 23.08
N GLU A 40 6.96 -1.08 22.18
CA GLU A 40 8.22 -0.41 22.51
C GLU A 40 8.13 1.08 22.18
N PHE A 41 8.65 1.92 23.08
CA PHE A 41 8.95 3.31 22.75
C PHE A 41 10.28 3.34 22.00
N GLY A 42 10.28 3.92 20.79
CA GLY A 42 11.51 4.03 20.02
C GLY A 42 12.46 5.06 20.61
N SER A 43 13.73 4.83 20.37
CA SER A 43 14.81 5.73 20.74
C SER A 43 15.04 6.83 19.71
N ASP A 44 14.64 6.60 18.45
CA ASP A 44 14.79 7.54 17.36
C ASP A 44 13.54 8.43 17.21
N VAL A 45 13.77 9.74 17.15
CA VAL A 45 12.70 10.74 17.10
C VAL A 45 12.85 11.54 15.82
N VAL A 46 11.89 11.37 14.93
CA VAL A 46 11.76 12.18 13.71
C VAL A 46 11.51 13.63 14.10
N LYS A 47 12.34 14.54 13.59
CA LYS A 47 12.30 15.95 13.98
C LYS A 47 11.17 16.68 13.26
N ARG A 48 10.68 17.75 13.88
CA ARG A 48 9.62 18.60 13.29
C ARG A 48 9.98 19.12 11.90
N GLU A 49 11.26 19.38 11.64
CA GLU A 49 11.76 19.86 10.36
C GLU A 49 11.60 18.80 9.25
N GLU A 50 11.86 17.52 9.58
CA GLU A 50 11.70 16.39 8.65
C GLU A 50 10.22 16.16 8.34
N ILE A 51 9.36 16.24 9.36
CA ILE A 51 7.90 16.17 9.21
C ILE A 51 7.41 17.31 8.30
N GLY A 52 7.83 18.55 8.58
CA GLY A 52 7.44 19.72 7.79
C GLY A 52 7.88 19.60 6.33
N LYS A 53 9.10 19.11 6.08
CA LYS A 53 9.61 18.87 4.73
C LYS A 53 8.80 17.80 4.00
N ALA A 54 8.50 16.68 4.64
CA ALA A 54 7.71 15.60 4.02
C ALA A 54 6.29 16.07 3.67
N ILE A 55 5.65 16.83 4.56
CA ILE A 55 4.33 17.43 4.31
C ILE A 55 4.41 18.43 3.14
N GLY A 56 5.42 19.31 3.14
CA GLY A 56 5.65 20.28 2.06
C GLY A 56 5.74 19.59 0.69
N LEU A 57 6.58 18.56 0.56
CA LEU A 57 6.76 17.83 -0.70
C LEU A 57 5.47 17.20 -1.24
N VAL A 58 4.54 16.78 -0.37
CA VAL A 58 3.27 16.19 -0.79
C VAL A 58 2.22 17.25 -1.13
N MET A 59 2.22 18.37 -0.40
CA MET A 59 1.17 19.42 -0.48
C MET A 59 1.52 20.56 -1.43
N GLU A 60 2.79 20.72 -1.79
CA GLU A 60 3.23 21.77 -2.71
C GLU A 60 2.58 21.64 -4.10
N ASN A 61 2.49 22.76 -4.79
CA ASN A 61 2.04 22.83 -6.18
C ASN A 61 3.21 22.65 -7.16
N GLY A 62 4.21 21.86 -6.76
CA GLY A 62 5.36 21.50 -7.58
C GLY A 62 5.05 20.33 -8.53
N LYS A 63 5.90 20.19 -9.55
CA LYS A 63 5.78 19.12 -10.56
C LYS A 63 5.76 17.72 -9.93
N GLU A 64 6.64 17.47 -8.97
CA GLU A 64 6.75 16.16 -8.32
C GLU A 64 5.47 15.78 -7.56
N ALA A 65 4.89 16.73 -6.81
CA ALA A 65 3.65 16.54 -6.07
C ALA A 65 2.46 16.27 -7.00
N GLU A 66 2.40 16.97 -8.15
CA GLU A 66 1.35 16.74 -9.14
C GLU A 66 1.46 15.37 -9.80
N GLU A 67 2.66 14.97 -10.20
CA GLU A 67 2.89 13.63 -10.73
C GLU A 67 2.52 12.53 -9.72
N MET A 68 2.79 12.77 -8.43
CA MET A 68 2.41 11.85 -7.35
C MET A 68 0.89 11.70 -7.24
N ARG A 69 0.14 12.81 -7.29
CA ARG A 69 -1.34 12.83 -7.28
C ARG A 69 -1.91 12.12 -8.52
N LEU A 70 -1.33 12.34 -9.69
CA LEU A 70 -1.74 11.67 -10.93
C LEU A 70 -1.54 10.15 -10.84
N ARG A 71 -0.38 9.68 -10.36
CA ARG A 71 -0.14 8.25 -10.13
C ARG A 71 -1.09 7.66 -9.10
N ALA A 72 -1.31 8.34 -7.97
CA ALA A 72 -2.24 7.90 -6.94
C ALA A 72 -3.69 7.84 -7.46
N LYS A 73 -4.08 8.74 -8.38
CA LYS A 73 -5.36 8.68 -9.07
C LYS A 73 -5.45 7.47 -10.01
N GLY A 74 -4.43 7.22 -10.84
CA GLY A 74 -4.37 6.06 -11.72
C GLY A 74 -4.52 4.74 -10.97
N LEU A 75 -3.73 4.53 -9.91
CA LEU A 75 -3.83 3.34 -9.06
C LEU A 75 -5.21 3.18 -8.43
N SER A 76 -5.86 4.28 -8.07
CA SER A 76 -7.22 4.25 -7.51
C SER A 76 -8.26 3.85 -8.53
N ASP A 77 -8.10 4.22 -9.79
CA ASP A 77 -9.00 3.83 -10.87
C ASP A 77 -8.78 2.35 -11.23
N ASP A 78 -7.54 1.89 -11.26
CA ASP A 78 -7.21 0.48 -11.50
C ASP A 78 -7.68 -0.43 -10.36
N ALA A 79 -7.54 -0.01 -9.10
CA ALA A 79 -8.08 -0.74 -7.96
C ALA A 79 -9.60 -0.90 -8.04
N LYS A 80 -10.33 0.16 -8.45
CA LYS A 80 -11.78 0.07 -8.68
C LYS A 80 -12.11 -0.89 -9.81
N LYS A 81 -11.40 -0.83 -10.94
CA LYS A 81 -11.61 -1.75 -12.07
C LYS A 81 -11.36 -3.21 -11.69
N ALA A 82 -10.34 -3.48 -10.87
CA ALA A 82 -9.98 -4.83 -10.47
C ALA A 82 -11.10 -5.58 -9.70
N ILE A 83 -11.94 -4.85 -8.95
CA ILE A 83 -13.01 -5.42 -8.12
C ILE A 83 -14.38 -5.45 -8.79
N LEU A 84 -14.58 -4.76 -9.92
CA LEU A 84 -15.83 -4.83 -10.68
C LEU A 84 -16.04 -6.23 -11.26
N VAL A 85 -17.27 -6.56 -11.63
CA VAL A 85 -17.58 -7.83 -12.32
C VAL A 85 -16.76 -7.94 -13.60
N GLY A 86 -16.01 -9.04 -13.74
CA GLY A 86 -15.06 -9.25 -14.83
C GLY A 86 -13.68 -8.62 -14.62
N GLY A 87 -13.46 -7.90 -13.52
CA GLY A 87 -12.16 -7.41 -13.09
C GLY A 87 -11.25 -8.52 -12.57
N SER A 88 -9.94 -8.25 -12.50
CA SER A 88 -8.94 -9.26 -12.16
C SER A 88 -9.10 -9.85 -10.76
N SER A 89 -9.28 -9.03 -9.72
CA SER A 89 -9.49 -9.50 -8.35
C SER A 89 -10.83 -10.23 -8.20
N HIS A 90 -11.87 -9.74 -8.87
CA HIS A 90 -13.16 -10.45 -8.93
C HIS A 90 -13.02 -11.84 -9.57
N ALA A 91 -12.40 -11.93 -10.74
CA ALA A 91 -12.19 -13.19 -11.46
C ALA A 91 -11.36 -14.19 -10.64
N ASN A 92 -10.26 -13.74 -10.03
CA ASN A 92 -9.42 -14.60 -9.20
C ASN A 92 -10.17 -15.16 -7.98
N LEU A 93 -11.04 -14.35 -7.36
CA LEU A 93 -11.85 -14.81 -6.23
C LEU A 93 -12.88 -15.87 -6.66
N ILE A 94 -13.55 -15.66 -7.80
CA ILE A 94 -14.47 -16.65 -8.36
C ILE A 94 -13.73 -17.96 -8.66
N GLN A 95 -12.56 -17.88 -9.30
CA GLN A 95 -11.74 -19.04 -9.59
C GLN A 95 -11.37 -19.81 -8.31
N LEU A 96 -10.91 -19.10 -7.27
CA LEU A 96 -10.59 -19.72 -5.98
C LEU A 96 -11.81 -20.46 -5.38
N ILE A 97 -13.00 -19.87 -5.46
CA ILE A 97 -14.24 -20.50 -4.97
C ILE A 97 -14.57 -21.77 -5.77
N GLU A 98 -14.39 -21.73 -7.09
CA GLU A 98 -14.62 -22.89 -7.95
C GLU A 98 -13.63 -24.03 -7.67
N GLU A 99 -12.35 -23.71 -7.48
CA GLU A 99 -11.33 -24.67 -7.07
C GLU A 99 -11.67 -25.32 -5.73
N LEU A 100 -12.09 -24.54 -4.73
CA LEU A 100 -12.52 -25.06 -3.43
C LEU A 100 -13.77 -25.95 -3.53
N LYS A 101 -14.74 -25.62 -4.39
CA LYS A 101 -15.91 -26.47 -4.64
C LYS A 101 -15.53 -27.80 -5.30
N SER A 102 -14.64 -27.75 -6.28
CA SER A 102 -14.12 -28.93 -6.97
C SER A 102 -13.40 -29.87 -5.98
N LEU A 103 -12.51 -29.32 -5.15
CA LEU A 103 -11.81 -30.07 -4.11
C LEU A 103 -12.77 -30.73 -3.11
N LYS A 104 -13.85 -30.04 -2.71
CA LYS A 104 -14.87 -30.61 -1.83
C LYS A 104 -15.61 -31.78 -2.49
N LEU A 105 -15.98 -31.67 -3.76
CA LEU A 105 -16.65 -32.73 -4.52
C LEU A 105 -15.76 -33.95 -4.71
N GLN A 106 -14.49 -33.74 -5.06
CA GLN A 106 -13.50 -34.82 -5.18
C GLN A 106 -13.37 -35.61 -3.87
N ARG A 107 -13.34 -34.91 -2.73
CA ARG A 107 -13.28 -35.57 -1.41
C ARG A 107 -14.54 -36.36 -1.06
N LEU A 108 -15.72 -35.90 -1.49
CA LEU A 108 -16.98 -36.61 -1.26
C LEU A 108 -17.12 -37.85 -2.15
N ASN A 109 -16.61 -37.78 -3.38
CA ASN A 109 -16.70 -38.88 -4.35
C ASN A 109 -15.55 -39.90 -4.22
N GLY A 110 -14.50 -39.57 -3.46
CA GLY A 110 -13.36 -40.45 -3.16
C GLY A 110 -13.48 -41.23 -1.84
N ASN A 111 -14.59 -41.08 -1.13
CA ASN A 111 -15.01 -41.91 0.01
C ASN A 111 -16.15 -42.85 -0.42
#